data_AF-A0A941WRC2-F1
#
_entry.id   AF-A0A941WRC2-F1
#
_cell.length_a   1.000
_cell.length_b   1.000
_cell.length_c   1.000
_cell.angle_alpha   90.00
_cell.angle_beta   90.00
_cell.angle_gamma   90.00
#
_symmetry.space_group_name_H-M   'P 1'
#
loop_
_entity.id
_entity.type
_entity.pdbx_description
1 polymer ?
#
loop_
_entity_poly.entity_id
_entity_poly.type
_entity_poly.pdbx_seq_one_letter_code
_entity_poly.pdbx_strand_id
1 'polypeptide(L)'
;ESVGFGEVRLHQTDLHTVGVWWTLPDSLILRYGNDALQGALVGVANLLSIVAPLYLMCAPRDINVVYQVKAPITDKPTLFLYDTYPGGVGLSEKAYHMQELLLEHALDIARSCGCESGCPSCVGPVSQVGEHGKADAIAILKELLA
;
A
#
# COMPACT_ATOMS: atom_id res chain seq x y z
N GLU A 1 -16.00 -9.16 29.01
CA GLU A 1 -16.39 -10.49 28.54
C GLU A 1 -17.35 -10.32 27.37
N SER A 2 -17.17 -11.08 26.29
CA SER A 2 -18.14 -11.05 25.18
C SER A 2 -19.44 -11.72 25.64
N VAL A 3 -20.57 -11.04 25.44
CA VAL A 3 -21.91 -11.47 25.93
C VAL A 3 -22.68 -12.31 24.90
N GLY A 4 -22.18 -12.43 23.66
CA GLY A 4 -22.81 -13.22 22.59
C GLY A 4 -22.39 -12.79 21.19
N PHE A 5 -22.83 -13.54 20.17
CA PHE A 5 -22.63 -13.24 18.75
C PHE A 5 -23.89 -13.62 17.94
N GLY A 6 -24.00 -13.12 16.71
CA GLY A 6 -25.12 -13.42 15.81
C GLY A 6 -24.70 -13.38 14.34
N GLU A 7 -25.42 -14.11 13.50
CA GLU A 7 -25.12 -14.17 12.06
C GLU A 7 -25.52 -12.88 11.34
N VAL A 8 -24.60 -12.33 10.55
CA VAL A 8 -24.89 -11.23 9.63
C VAL A 8 -25.19 -11.82 8.25
N ARG A 9 -26.47 -11.86 7.89
CA ARG A 9 -26.95 -12.29 6.57
C ARG A 9 -27.23 -11.07 5.70
N LEU A 10 -26.18 -10.49 5.14
CA LEU A 10 -26.26 -9.43 4.15
C LEU A 10 -25.67 -9.92 2.84
N HIS A 11 -26.14 -9.37 1.72
CA HIS A 11 -25.53 -9.68 0.43
C HIS A 11 -24.11 -9.08 0.41
N GLN A 12 -23.19 -9.78 -0.24
CA GLN A 12 -21.90 -9.19 -0.57
C GLN A 12 -22.15 -7.98 -1.47
N THR A 13 -21.44 -6.88 -1.21
CA THR A 13 -21.51 -5.67 -2.02
C THR A 13 -20.17 -5.51 -2.71
N ASP A 14 -20.19 -5.51 -4.04
CA ASP A 14 -18.99 -5.36 -4.85
C ASP A 14 -18.87 -3.93 -5.37
N LEU A 15 -17.64 -3.41 -5.38
CA LEU A 15 -17.29 -2.13 -5.99
C LEU A 15 -16.52 -2.41 -7.28
N HIS A 16 -17.16 -2.18 -8.43
CA HIS A 16 -16.49 -2.18 -9.72
C HIS A 16 -15.84 -0.81 -9.95
N THR A 17 -14.52 -0.77 -10.03
CA THR A 17 -13.73 0.47 -10.17
C THR A 17 -12.45 0.22 -10.96
N VAL A 18 -11.71 1.28 -11.24
CA VAL A 18 -10.39 1.24 -11.90
C VAL A 18 -9.30 1.31 -10.82
N GLY A 19 -8.21 0.58 -11.05
CA GLY A 19 -7.06 0.56 -10.18
C GLY A 19 -5.76 0.33 -10.94
N VAL A 20 -4.67 0.75 -10.33
CA VAL A 20 -3.28 0.45 -10.73
C VAL A 20 -2.65 -0.43 -9.68
N TRP A 21 -1.69 -1.26 -10.07
CA TRP A 21 -0.98 -2.12 -9.13
C TRP A 21 0.49 -2.29 -9.47
N TRP A 22 1.27 -2.58 -8.43
CA TRP A 22 2.68 -2.94 -8.53
C TRP A 22 2.86 -4.34 -7.99
N THR A 23 3.29 -5.26 -8.85
CA THR A 23 3.55 -6.66 -8.49
C THR A 23 5.04 -6.85 -8.25
N LEU A 24 5.36 -7.37 -7.07
CA LEU A 24 6.74 -7.62 -6.67
C LEU A 24 7.22 -8.98 -7.17
N PRO A 25 8.50 -9.14 -7.52
CA PRO A 25 9.06 -10.43 -7.93
C PRO A 25 9.16 -11.41 -6.75
N ASP A 26 9.08 -12.71 -7.06
CA ASP A 26 9.15 -13.80 -6.07
C ASP A 26 10.49 -13.84 -5.32
N SER A 27 11.55 -13.27 -5.90
CA SER A 27 12.86 -13.14 -5.27
C SER A 27 12.81 -12.39 -3.94
N LEU A 28 11.87 -11.45 -3.79
CA LEU A 28 11.68 -10.70 -2.54
C LEU A 28 11.01 -11.54 -1.47
N ILE A 29 10.12 -12.47 -1.82
CA ILE A 29 9.51 -13.43 -0.88
C ILE A 29 10.57 -14.40 -0.35
N LEU A 30 11.54 -14.79 -1.17
CA LEU A 30 12.63 -15.65 -0.73
C LEU A 30 13.64 -14.89 0.15
N ARG A 31 13.81 -13.58 -0.08
CA ARG A 31 14.70 -12.71 0.69
C ARG A 31 14.08 -12.31 2.04
N TYR A 32 12.79 -12.02 2.05
CA TYR A 32 12.04 -11.56 3.20
C TYR A 32 11.03 -12.62 3.63
N GLY A 33 11.05 -13.05 4.90
CA GLY A 33 9.95 -13.85 5.45
C GLY A 33 8.61 -13.11 5.33
N ASN A 34 7.50 -13.85 5.36
CA ASN A 34 6.15 -13.31 5.13
C ASN A 34 5.83 -12.11 6.03
N ASP A 35 6.21 -12.14 7.31
CA ASP A 35 5.91 -11.07 8.26
C ASP A 35 6.65 -9.76 7.93
N ALA A 36 7.94 -9.86 7.57
CA ALA A 36 8.74 -8.71 7.16
C ALA A 36 8.24 -8.13 5.83
N LEU A 37 7.91 -9.00 4.87
CA LEU A 37 7.33 -8.57 3.60
C LEU A 37 5.98 -7.88 3.81
N GLN A 38 5.12 -8.41 4.68
CA GLN A 38 3.86 -7.77 5.04
C GLN A 38 4.11 -6.39 5.65
N GLY A 39 5.02 -6.27 6.62
CA GLY A 39 5.36 -4.99 7.24
C GLY A 39 5.89 -3.96 6.24
N ALA A 40 6.73 -4.39 5.30
CA ALA A 40 7.22 -3.55 4.22
C ALA A 40 6.09 -3.08 3.30
N LEU A 41 5.18 -3.97 2.88
CA LEU A 41 4.04 -3.65 2.03
C LEU A 41 3.06 -2.68 2.71
N VAL A 42 2.77 -2.88 4.00
CA VAL A 42 2.02 -1.91 4.82
C VAL A 42 2.72 -0.55 4.79
N GLY A 43 4.04 -0.56 4.97
CA GLY A 43 4.88 0.63 4.91
C GLY A 43 4.73 1.42 3.61
N VAL A 44 4.84 0.73 2.48
CA VAL A 44 4.69 1.35 1.16
C VAL A 44 3.25 1.82 0.92
N ALA A 45 2.24 1.04 1.33
CA ALA A 45 0.84 1.42 1.19
C ALA A 45 0.51 2.72 1.96
N ASN A 46 1.05 2.86 3.18
CA ASN A 46 0.90 4.08 3.98
C ASN A 46 1.56 5.29 3.30
N LEU A 47 2.79 5.14 2.80
CA LEU A 47 3.48 6.21 2.08
C LEU A 47 2.73 6.64 0.82
N LEU A 48 2.25 5.70 0.01
CA LEU A 48 1.47 6.00 -1.18
C LEU A 48 0.13 6.68 -0.83
N SER A 49 -0.51 6.30 0.28
CA SER A 49 -1.73 6.95 0.77
C SER A 49 -1.49 8.41 1.19
N ILE A 50 -0.26 8.75 1.60
CA ILE A 50 0.15 10.12 1.92
C ILE A 50 0.50 10.90 0.65
N VAL A 51 1.26 10.28 -0.26
CA VAL A 51 1.82 10.95 -1.45
C VAL A 51 0.78 11.12 -2.55
N ALA A 52 0.03 10.07 -2.89
CA ALA A 52 -0.85 10.08 -4.05
C ALA A 52 -1.89 11.21 -4.04
N PRO A 53 -2.59 11.53 -2.93
CA PRO A 53 -3.57 12.63 -2.92
C PRO A 53 -2.96 13.99 -3.30
N LEU A 54 -1.69 14.24 -2.94
CA LEU A 54 -0.98 15.47 -3.26
C LEU A 54 -0.77 15.64 -4.77
N TYR A 55 -0.35 14.59 -5.46
CA TYR A 55 -0.06 14.62 -6.90
C TYR A 55 -1.30 14.44 -7.77
N LEU A 56 -2.25 13.64 -7.29
CA LEU A 56 -3.51 13.42 -7.97
C LEU A 56 -4.46 14.61 -7.81
N MET A 57 -4.20 15.50 -6.84
CA MET A 57 -5.04 16.66 -6.48
C MET A 57 -6.43 16.23 -6.02
N CYS A 58 -6.49 15.18 -5.20
CA CYS A 58 -7.74 14.62 -4.67
C CYS A 58 -7.73 14.60 -3.14
N ALA A 59 -8.89 14.33 -2.52
CA ALA A 59 -8.92 14.08 -1.09
C ALA A 59 -8.33 12.68 -0.80
N PRO A 60 -7.73 12.45 0.39
CA PRO A 60 -7.21 11.14 0.76
C PRO A 60 -8.23 9.99 0.72
N ARG A 61 -9.53 10.30 0.82
CA ARG A 61 -10.64 9.33 0.76
C ARG A 61 -11.08 8.96 -0.66
N ASP A 62 -10.59 9.66 -1.68
CA ASP A 62 -11.00 9.45 -3.07
C ASP A 62 -10.25 8.27 -3.70
N ILE A 63 -9.17 7.82 -3.05
CA ILE A 63 -8.38 6.65 -3.40
C ILE A 63 -8.22 5.73 -2.19
N ASN A 64 -7.97 4.45 -2.44
CA ASN A 64 -7.50 3.51 -1.43
C ASN A 64 -6.22 2.85 -1.91
N VAL A 65 -5.26 2.68 -1.01
CA VAL A 65 -4.06 1.87 -1.25
C VAL A 65 -4.13 0.65 -0.35
N VAL A 66 -4.13 -0.53 -0.94
CA VAL A 66 -4.17 -1.81 -0.23
C VAL A 66 -3.03 -2.70 -0.70
N TYR A 67 -2.63 -3.64 0.13
CA TYR A 67 -1.62 -4.63 -0.22
C TYR A 67 -2.20 -6.03 -0.07
N GLN A 68 -1.65 -6.96 -0.82
CA GLN A 68 -1.90 -8.39 -0.67
C GLN A 68 -0.56 -9.11 -0.72
N VAL A 69 -0.21 -9.85 0.35
CA VAL A 69 1.03 -10.66 0.40
C VAL A 69 1.02 -11.72 -0.70
N LYS A 70 -0.16 -12.21 -1.07
CA LYS A 70 -0.38 -13.09 -2.21
C LYS A 70 -1.69 -12.74 -2.89
N ALA A 71 -1.62 -12.01 -4.00
CA ALA A 71 -2.82 -11.59 -4.72
C ALA A 71 -3.39 -12.72 -5.60
N PRO A 72 -4.72 -12.96 -5.64
CA PRO A 72 -5.31 -14.04 -6.42
C PRO A 72 -5.03 -13.98 -7.93
N ILE A 73 -4.89 -12.77 -8.48
CA ILE A 73 -4.75 -12.54 -9.92
C ILE A 73 -3.30 -12.76 -10.38
N THR A 74 -2.34 -12.35 -9.56
CA THR A 74 -0.91 -12.36 -9.93
C THR A 74 -0.14 -13.51 -9.29
N ASP A 75 -0.76 -14.20 -8.33
CA ASP A 75 -0.16 -15.18 -7.42
C ASP A 75 1.03 -14.63 -6.60
N LYS A 76 1.15 -13.30 -6.53
CA LYS A 76 2.35 -12.60 -6.05
C LYS A 76 2.01 -11.46 -5.08
N PRO A 77 2.99 -11.02 -4.26
CA PRO A 77 2.84 -9.83 -3.44
C PRO A 77 2.57 -8.62 -4.32
N THR A 78 1.47 -7.93 -4.07
CA THR A 78 0.99 -6.86 -4.94
C THR A 78 0.41 -5.71 -4.12
N LEU A 79 0.80 -4.49 -4.48
CA LEU A 79 0.19 -3.24 -4.00
C LEU A 79 -0.85 -2.78 -5.01
N PHE A 80 -2.01 -2.35 -4.55
CA PHE A 80 -3.09 -1.82 -5.37
C PHE A 80 -3.42 -0.41 -4.91
N LEU A 81 -3.59 0.51 -5.87
CA LEU A 81 -4.20 1.82 -5.67
C LEU A 81 -5.43 1.89 -6.57
N TYR A 82 -6.60 2.20 -6.01
CA TYR A 82 -7.84 2.26 -6.77
C TYR A 82 -8.74 3.44 -6.36
N ASP A 83 -9.57 3.89 -7.30
CA ASP A 83 -10.58 4.93 -7.06
C ASP A 83 -11.71 4.38 -6.16
N THR A 84 -12.16 5.16 -5.17
CA THR A 84 -13.27 4.75 -4.28
C THR A 84 -14.65 4.97 -4.89
N TYR A 85 -14.71 5.43 -6.14
CA TYR A 85 -15.93 5.73 -6.88
C TYR A 85 -16.28 4.60 -7.88
N PRO A 86 -17.55 4.17 -7.97
CA PRO A 86 -17.97 3.18 -8.97
C PRO A 86 -17.63 3.63 -10.40
N GLY A 87 -17.05 2.72 -11.18
CA GLY A 87 -16.59 2.98 -12.55
C GLY A 87 -15.25 3.72 -12.65
N GLY A 88 -14.69 4.22 -11.54
CA GLY A 88 -13.50 5.05 -11.52
C GLY A 88 -13.74 6.47 -12.04
N VAL A 89 -12.95 7.42 -11.54
CA VAL A 89 -13.01 8.84 -11.98
C VAL A 89 -11.70 9.30 -12.65
N GLY A 90 -10.77 8.37 -12.87
CA GLY A 90 -9.50 8.61 -13.55
C GLY A 90 -8.31 8.87 -12.61
N LEU A 91 -8.46 8.74 -11.28
CA LEU A 91 -7.36 8.93 -10.35
C LEU A 91 -6.32 7.82 -10.50
N SER A 92 -6.77 6.57 -10.64
CA SER A 92 -5.86 5.43 -10.82
C SER A 92 -5.14 5.47 -12.17
N GLU A 93 -5.81 5.93 -13.23
CA GLU A 93 -5.19 6.13 -14.55
C GLU A 93 -4.10 7.20 -14.48
N LYS A 94 -4.40 8.34 -13.84
CA LYS A 94 -3.40 9.38 -13.60
C LYS A 94 -2.24 8.86 -12.72
N ALA A 95 -2.53 8.05 -11.69
CA ALA A 95 -1.53 7.43 -10.84
C ALA A 95 -0.61 6.48 -11.63
N TYR A 96 -1.14 5.73 -12.60
CA TYR A 96 -0.34 4.90 -13.51
C TYR A 96 0.67 5.74 -14.31
N HIS A 97 0.24 6.88 -14.86
CA HIS A 97 1.13 7.78 -15.59
C HIS A 97 2.15 8.49 -14.70
N MET A 98 1.86 8.65 -13.40
CA MET A 98 2.73 9.32 -12.43
C MET A 98 3.45 8.34 -11.50
N GLN A 99 3.46 7.04 -11.82
CA GLN A 99 3.90 6.00 -10.88
C GLN A 99 5.32 6.19 -10.35
N GLU A 100 6.28 6.55 -11.21
CA GLU A 100 7.66 6.78 -10.82
C GLU A 100 7.75 7.93 -9.81
N LEU A 101 7.11 9.06 -10.12
CA LEU A 101 7.06 10.24 -9.25
C LEU A 101 6.44 9.92 -7.88
N LEU A 102 5.37 9.12 -7.86
CA LEU A 102 4.73 8.70 -6.61
C LEU A 102 5.67 7.83 -5.76
N LEU A 103 6.37 6.88 -6.37
CA LEU A 103 7.31 5.98 -5.69
C LEU A 103 8.57 6.72 -5.21
N GLU A 104 9.10 7.64 -6.02
CA GLU A 104 10.24 8.49 -5.65
C GLU A 104 9.92 9.34 -4.42
N HIS A 105 8.78 10.02 -4.41
CA HIS A 105 8.41 10.85 -3.27
C HIS A 105 8.02 10.03 -2.03
N ALA A 106 7.44 8.85 -2.20
CA ALA A 106 7.26 7.90 -1.10
C ALA A 106 8.61 7.53 -0.47
N LEU A 107 9.62 7.26 -1.30
CA LEU A 107 10.99 6.95 -0.85
C LEU A 107 11.64 8.15 -0.15
N ASP A 108 11.42 9.37 -0.64
CA ASP A 108 11.94 10.59 -0.01
C ASP A 108 11.33 10.84 1.38
N ILE A 109 10.02 10.65 1.55
CA ILE A 109 9.37 10.74 2.86
C ILE A 109 9.95 9.69 3.82
N ALA A 110 10.08 8.45 3.36
CA ALA A 110 10.64 7.38 4.18
C ALA A 110 12.08 7.71 4.63
N ARG A 111 12.93 8.24 3.75
CA ARG A 111 14.32 8.60 4.05
C ARG A 111 14.47 9.82 4.94
N SER A 112 13.67 10.86 4.70
CA SER A 112 13.75 12.14 5.41
C SER A 112 13.11 12.09 6.80
N CYS A 113 12.20 11.15 7.05
CA CYS A 113 11.58 10.99 8.36
C CYS A 113 12.63 10.59 9.42
N GLY A 114 12.65 11.29 10.56
CA GLY A 114 13.60 11.03 11.66
C GLY A 114 13.29 9.82 12.55
N CYS A 115 12.24 9.03 12.26
CA CYS A 115 11.92 7.84 13.06
C CYS A 115 12.88 6.68 12.77
N GLU A 116 13.10 5.80 13.75
CA GLU A 116 13.97 4.62 13.59
C GLU A 116 13.26 3.49 12.83
N SER A 117 12.17 2.96 13.41
CA SER A 117 11.47 1.78 12.89
C SER A 117 10.19 2.08 12.10
N GLY A 118 9.59 3.26 12.30
CA GLY A 118 8.36 3.70 11.63
C GLY A 118 7.50 4.61 12.51
N CYS A 119 6.77 5.54 11.90
CA CYS A 119 5.76 6.36 12.58
C CYS A 119 4.54 6.64 11.67
N PRO A 120 3.40 7.09 12.23
CA PRO A 120 2.19 7.38 11.45
C PRO A 120 2.35 8.42 10.33
N SER A 121 3.43 9.23 10.35
CA SER A 121 3.71 10.22 9.31
C SER A 121 4.54 9.69 8.13
N CYS A 122 5.01 8.44 8.18
CA CYS A 122 5.78 7.83 7.09
C CYS A 122 5.24 6.44 6.72
N VAL A 123 5.96 5.37 7.08
CA VAL A 123 5.57 3.98 6.83
C VAL A 123 4.46 3.47 7.75
N GLY A 124 4.13 4.18 8.84
CA GLY A 124 3.19 3.72 9.85
C GLY A 124 3.88 3.30 11.16
N PRO A 125 3.11 3.08 12.23
CA PRO A 125 3.64 2.75 13.55
C PRO A 125 4.28 1.34 13.56
N VAL A 126 5.29 1.17 14.42
CA VAL A 126 6.06 -0.09 14.57
C VAL A 126 5.16 -1.31 14.83
N SER A 127 4.05 -1.15 15.54
CA SER A 127 3.09 -2.22 15.80
C SER A 127 2.41 -2.78 14.54
N GLN A 128 2.43 -2.03 13.43
CA GLN A 128 1.86 -2.45 12.14
C GLN A 128 2.93 -2.88 11.14
N VAL A 129 4.10 -2.21 11.15
CA VAL A 129 5.16 -2.46 10.15
C VAL A 129 6.30 -3.34 10.64
N GLY A 130 6.39 -3.61 11.95
CA GLY A 130 7.49 -4.33 12.57
C GLY A 130 8.71 -3.46 12.88
N GLU A 131 9.69 -4.03 13.60
CA GLU A 131 10.90 -3.30 14.06
C GLU A 131 11.78 -2.80 12.91
N HIS A 132 11.81 -3.51 11.79
CA HIS A 132 12.56 -3.15 10.58
C HIS A 132 11.69 -2.59 9.45
N GLY A 133 10.40 -2.33 9.72
CA GLY A 133 9.42 -1.99 8.69
C GLY A 133 9.81 -0.79 7.81
N LYS A 134 10.43 0.25 8.39
CA LYS A 134 10.95 1.38 7.62
C LYS A 134 12.08 0.99 6.66
N ALA A 135 13.06 0.23 7.14
CA ALA A 135 14.21 -0.16 6.33
C ALA A 135 13.78 -1.08 5.18
N ASP A 136 12.87 -2.01 5.47
CA ASP A 136 12.32 -2.94 4.49
C ASP A 136 11.47 -2.22 3.44
N ALA A 137 10.59 -1.30 3.86
CA ALA A 137 9.80 -0.48 2.93
C ALA A 137 10.70 0.34 1.98
N ILE A 138 11.80 0.92 2.48
CA ILE A 138 12.78 1.64 1.65
C ILE A 138 13.44 0.69 0.64
N ALA A 139 13.78 -0.54 1.04
CA ALA A 139 14.35 -1.52 0.14
C ALA A 139 13.37 -1.90 -0.97
N ILE A 140 12.11 -2.16 -0.63
CA ILE A 140 11.05 -2.47 -1.59
C ILE A 140 10.81 -1.30 -2.55
N LEU A 141 10.75 -0.06 -2.07
CA LEU A 141 10.59 1.13 -2.92
C LEU A 141 11.71 1.28 -3.94
N LYS A 142 12.96 0.97 -3.56
CA LYS A 142 14.09 0.98 -4.49
C LYS A 142 13.96 -0.10 -5.57
N GLU A 143 13.50 -1.29 -5.20
CA GLU A 143 13.30 -2.38 -6.15
C GLU A 143 12.14 -2.08 -7.12
N LEU A 144 11.12 -1.33 -6.69
CA LEU A 144 10.02 -0.88 -7.55
C LEU A 144 10.41 0.25 -8.52
N LEU A 145 11.50 0.97 -8.23
CA LEU A 145 12.04 2.05 -9.06
C LEU A 145 13.17 1.58 -10.00
N ALA A 146 13.60 0.32 -9.88
CA ALA A 146 14.70 -0.27 -10.67
C ALA A 146 14.19 -0.94 -11.95
#